data_AF-A0A3M1EJ14-F1
#
_entry.id   AF-A0A3M1EJ14-F1
#
_cell.length_a   1.000
_cell.length_b   1.000
_cell.length_c   1.000
_cell.angle_alpha   90.00
_cell.angle_beta   90.00
_cell.angle_gamma   90.00
#
_symmetry.space_group_name_H-M   'P 1'
#
loop_
_entity.id
_entity.type
_entity.pdbx_description
1 polymer ?
#
loop_
_entity_poly.entity_id
_entity_poly.type
_entity_poly.pdbx_seq_one_letter_code
_entity_poly.pdbx_strand_id
1 'polypeptide(L)'
;MSKIVTIQTEFRDGVVLKDTLESLGYRVEEEGENALSARKGRATLLTFRRRSSGTFETLVDIERSHNDTLDEIKQRYAMLKILEETEKAGFSCVKQEVDGERNLKLVVRKWQAA
;
A
#
# COMPACT_ATOMS: atom_id res chain seq x y z
N MET A 1 21.27 -9.52 11.90
CA MET A 1 21.25 -10.02 10.50
C MET A 1 20.38 -9.11 9.66
N SER A 2 20.82 -8.74 8.46
CA SER A 2 20.02 -8.01 7.47
C SER A 2 19.66 -8.96 6.31
N LYS A 3 18.46 -8.82 5.76
CA LYS A 3 18.00 -9.56 4.58
C LYS A 3 17.37 -8.57 3.60
N ILE A 4 17.72 -8.71 2.32
CA ILE A 4 17.11 -7.95 1.23
C ILE A 4 16.16 -8.90 0.50
N VAL A 5 14.93 -8.46 0.25
CA VAL A 5 13.90 -9.22 -0.47
C VAL A 5 13.21 -8.32 -1.48
N THR A 6 12.88 -8.88 -2.64
CA THR A 6 12.04 -8.21 -3.64
C THR A 6 10.64 -8.77 -3.53
N ILE A 7 9.64 -7.89 -3.49
CA ILE A 7 8.22 -8.27 -3.32
C ILE A 7 7.43 -7.73 -4.51
N GLN A 8 6.77 -8.63 -5.24
CA GLN A 8 5.76 -8.24 -6.22
C GLN A 8 4.44 -7.98 -5.49
N THR A 9 3.91 -6.76 -5.66
CA THR A 9 2.73 -6.31 -4.90
C THR A 9 1.46 -6.46 -5.72
N GLU A 10 0.48 -7.14 -5.15
CA GLU A 10 -0.90 -7.18 -5.60
C GLU A 10 -1.82 -6.65 -4.50
N PHE A 11 -2.82 -5.86 -4.87
CA PHE A 11 -3.84 -5.39 -3.94
C PHE A 11 -4.87 -6.49 -3.72
N ARG A 12 -4.93 -7.04 -2.51
CA ARG A 12 -5.86 -8.13 -2.14
C ARG A 12 -6.71 -7.76 -0.92
N ASP A 13 -6.13 -6.96 -0.04
CA ASP A 13 -6.75 -6.49 1.18
C ASP A 13 -7.35 -5.11 0.95
N GLY A 14 -8.69 -5.05 0.95
CA GLY A 14 -9.43 -3.81 0.70
C GLY A 14 -9.26 -2.78 1.82
N VAL A 15 -9.12 -3.25 3.07
CA VAL A 15 -8.92 -2.38 4.23
C VAL A 15 -7.56 -1.70 4.11
N VAL A 16 -6.51 -2.49 3.85
CA VAL A 16 -5.15 -1.93 3.72
C VAL A 16 -5.02 -1.06 2.48
N LEU A 17 -5.73 -1.38 1.38
CA LEU A 17 -5.78 -0.52 0.20
C LEU A 17 -6.41 0.84 0.51
N LYS A 18 -7.53 0.85 1.26
CA LYS A 18 -8.16 2.09 1.72
C LYS A 18 -7.22 2.91 2.60
N ASP A 19 -6.63 2.30 3.63
CA ASP A 19 -5.67 2.95 4.53
C ASP A 19 -4.46 3.51 3.78
N THR A 20 -3.98 2.77 2.77
CA THR A 20 -2.90 3.20 1.87
C THR A 20 -3.27 4.50 1.17
N LEU A 21 -4.42 4.53 0.49
CA LEU A 21 -4.89 5.67 -0.28
C LEU A 21 -5.14 6.89 0.63
N GLU A 22 -5.79 6.68 1.78
CA GLU A 22 -6.02 7.74 2.77
C GLU A 22 -4.70 8.32 3.30
N SER A 23 -3.72 7.46 3.60
CA SER A 23 -2.41 7.92 4.07
C SER A 23 -1.62 8.73 3.03
N LEU A 24 -1.91 8.54 1.74
CA LEU A 24 -1.34 9.31 0.62
C LEU A 24 -2.14 10.59 0.33
N GLY A 25 -3.16 10.89 1.15
CA GLY A 25 -3.98 12.10 1.06
C GLY A 25 -5.12 12.00 0.04
N TYR A 26 -5.52 10.78 -0.37
CA TYR A 26 -6.76 10.59 -1.11
C TYR A 26 -7.95 10.55 -0.16
N ARG A 27 -9.08 11.09 -0.60
CA ARG A 27 -10.39 10.76 -0.02
C ARG A 27 -10.90 9.51 -0.70
N VAL A 28 -11.23 8.47 0.06
CA VAL A 28 -11.69 7.19 -0.46
C VAL A 28 -13.19 7.04 -0.22
N GLU A 29 -13.91 6.60 -1.25
CA GLU A 29 -15.32 6.27 -1.24
C GLU A 29 -15.50 4.83 -1.70
N GLU A 30 -16.35 4.07 -1.01
CA GLU A 30 -16.71 2.70 -1.40
C GLU A 30 -17.85 2.77 -2.42
N GLU A 31 -17.61 2.26 -3.63
CA GLU A 31 -18.60 2.20 -4.70
C GLU A 31 -19.20 0.78 -4.75
N GLY A 32 -20.17 0.55 -3.87
CA GLY A 32 -20.74 -0.79 -3.66
C GLY A 32 -19.73 -1.76 -3.06
N GLU A 33 -19.99 -3.07 -3.19
CA GLU A 33 -19.16 -4.10 -2.55
C GLU A 33 -17.84 -4.38 -3.28
N ASN A 34 -17.69 -3.90 -4.52
CA ASN A 34 -16.64 -4.36 -5.43
C ASN A 34 -15.74 -3.24 -5.97
N ALA A 35 -15.88 -2.00 -5.50
CA ALA A 35 -15.02 -0.92 -5.97
C ALA A 35 -14.68 0.10 -4.89
N LEU A 36 -13.50 0.69 -5.01
CA LEU A 36 -13.03 1.82 -4.24
C LEU A 36 -12.69 2.95 -5.20
N SER A 37 -13.22 4.14 -4.96
CA SER A 37 -12.87 5.36 -5.68
C SER A 37 -12.08 6.28 -4.77
N ALA A 38 -10.94 6.78 -5.26
CA ALA A 38 -10.01 7.59 -4.51
C ALA A 38 -9.80 8.93 -5.23
N ARG A 39 -10.09 10.04 -4.54
CA ARG A 39 -9.96 11.39 -5.11
C ARG A 39 -8.92 12.22 -4.36
N LYS A 40 -8.01 12.86 -5.10
CA LYS A 40 -7.03 13.81 -4.56
C LYS A 40 -7.08 15.12 -5.34
N GLY A 41 -7.38 16.22 -4.64
CA GLY A 41 -7.62 17.51 -5.27
C GLY A 41 -8.83 17.50 -6.23
N ARG A 42 -8.79 18.37 -7.25
CA ARG A 42 -9.89 18.53 -8.23
C ARG A 42 -9.83 17.59 -9.44
N ALA A 43 -8.69 16.91 -9.67
CA ALA A 43 -8.42 16.28 -10.96
C ALA A 43 -8.08 14.78 -10.89
N THR A 44 -7.53 14.29 -9.78
CA THR A 44 -7.10 12.88 -9.70
C THR A 44 -8.22 12.03 -9.14
N LEU A 45 -8.79 11.16 -9.98
CA LEU A 45 -9.68 10.08 -9.59
C LEU A 45 -9.01 8.75 -9.95
N LEU A 46 -8.87 7.88 -8.95
CA LEU A 46 -8.43 6.51 -9.14
C LEU A 46 -9.57 5.58 -8.76
N THR A 47 -9.87 4.60 -9.59
CA THR A 47 -10.86 3.57 -9.24
C THR A 47 -10.18 2.22 -9.18
N PHE A 48 -10.41 1.49 -8.10
CA PHE A 48 -9.92 0.15 -7.88
C PHE A 48 -11.11 -0.80 -7.84
N ARG A 49 -11.17 -1.76 -8.76
CA ARG A 49 -12.25 -2.74 -8.84
C ARG A 49 -11.77 -4.11 -8.37
N ARG A 50 -12.52 -4.74 -7.49
CA ARG A 50 -12.30 -6.12 -7.07
C ARG A 50 -12.69 -7.08 -8.20
N ARG A 51 -11.76 -7.94 -8.59
CA ARG A 51 -11.98 -9.07 -9.51
C ARG A 51 -12.62 -10.25 -8.77
N SER A 52 -13.17 -11.20 -9.53
CA SER A 52 -13.65 -12.48 -8.98
C SER A 52 -12.56 -13.27 -8.24
N SER A 53 -11.28 -13.05 -8.55
CA SER A 53 -10.12 -13.60 -7.84
C SER A 53 -9.87 -12.97 -6.46
N GLY A 54 -10.61 -11.92 -6.08
CA GLY A 54 -10.41 -11.16 -4.85
C GLY A 54 -9.29 -10.10 -4.91
N THR A 55 -8.58 -10.01 -6.02
CA THR A 55 -7.58 -8.95 -6.27
C THR A 55 -8.26 -7.66 -6.75
N PHE A 56 -7.75 -6.51 -6.34
CA PHE A 56 -8.16 -5.22 -6.88
C PHE A 56 -7.29 -4.85 -8.10
N GLU A 57 -7.94 -4.43 -9.17
CA GLU A 57 -7.32 -3.85 -10.35
C GLU A 57 -7.61 -2.35 -10.42
N THR A 58 -6.68 -1.57 -10.95
CA THR A 58 -6.88 -0.15 -11.18
C THR A 58 -7.57 0.07 -12.53
N LEU A 59 -8.69 0.80 -12.56
CA LEU A 59 -9.47 1.14 -13.76
C LEU A 59 -9.13 2.51 -14.33
N VAL A 60 -7.90 2.97 -14.13
CA VAL A 60 -7.49 4.31 -14.55
C VAL A 60 -6.96 4.25 -15.98
N ASP A 61 -7.42 5.16 -16.82
CA ASP A 61 -6.83 5.44 -18.13
C ASP A 61 -5.50 6.19 -17.93
N ILE A 62 -4.46 5.47 -17.48
CA ILE A 62 -3.11 5.99 -17.23
C ILE A 62 -2.35 6.04 -18.57
N GLU A 63 -2.95 6.56 -19.64
CA GLU A 63 -2.25 6.52 -20.93
C GLU A 63 -1.15 7.58 -21.07
N ARG A 64 -1.11 8.65 -20.26
CA ARG A 64 -0.07 9.70 -20.42
C ARG A 64 0.49 10.36 -19.16
N SER A 65 0.16 9.91 -17.96
CA SER A 65 0.71 10.53 -16.74
C SER A 65 0.65 9.61 -15.51
N HIS A 66 1.84 9.22 -15.03
CA HIS A 66 2.18 8.65 -13.71
C HIS A 66 2.11 7.13 -13.48
N ASN A 67 3.05 6.37 -14.08
CA ASN A 67 3.52 5.11 -13.46
C ASN A 67 3.94 5.34 -11.98
N ASP A 68 4.51 6.50 -11.69
CA ASP A 68 4.96 6.89 -10.35
C ASP A 68 3.85 6.87 -9.29
N THR A 69 2.62 7.25 -9.64
CA THR A 69 1.52 7.24 -8.66
C THR A 69 1.12 5.83 -8.29
N LEU A 70 1.01 4.92 -9.28
CA LEU A 70 0.69 3.53 -8.99
C LEU A 70 1.82 2.84 -8.22
N ASP A 71 3.07 3.16 -8.55
CA ASP A 71 4.24 2.64 -7.84
C ASP A 71 4.31 3.13 -6.39
N GLU A 72 4.01 4.41 -6.14
CA GLU A 72 3.89 4.96 -4.78
C GLU A 72 2.80 4.25 -3.97
N ILE A 73 1.62 4.03 -4.58
CA ILE A 73 0.52 3.30 -3.94
C ILE A 73 0.94 1.86 -3.63
N LYS A 74 1.57 1.16 -4.58
CA LYS A 74 2.07 -0.21 -4.37
C LYS A 74 3.09 -0.26 -3.24
N GLN A 75 4.06 0.66 -3.24
CA GLN A 75 5.10 0.71 -2.21
C GLN A 75 4.49 0.96 -0.83
N ARG A 76 3.57 1.93 -0.71
CA ARG A 76 2.91 2.25 0.56
C ARG A 76 2.03 1.12 1.06
N TYR A 77 1.31 0.45 0.16
CA TYR A 77 0.50 -0.73 0.48
C TYR A 77 1.37 -1.90 0.98
N ALA A 78 2.44 -2.22 0.24
CA ALA A 78 3.37 -3.29 0.61
C ALA A 78 3.95 -3.02 2.00
N MET A 79 4.34 -1.78 2.28
CA MET A 79 4.85 -1.38 3.58
C MET A 79 3.84 -1.59 4.71
N LEU A 80 2.59 -1.14 4.53
CA LEU A 80 1.54 -1.32 5.55
C LEU A 80 1.29 -2.81 5.82
N LYS A 81 1.21 -3.65 4.77
CA LYS A 81 1.11 -5.11 4.95
C LYS A 81 2.33 -5.69 5.67
N ILE A 82 3.55 -5.30 5.31
CA ILE A 82 4.76 -5.81 5.96
C ILE A 82 4.79 -5.42 7.43
N LEU A 83 4.39 -4.20 7.78
CA LEU A 83 4.32 -3.74 9.18
C LEU A 83 3.28 -4.53 9.97
N GLU A 84 2.09 -4.73 9.40
CA GLU A 84 1.02 -5.53 10.00
C GLU A 84 1.48 -6.98 10.27
N GLU A 85 2.09 -7.63 9.29
CA GLU A 85 2.59 -9.00 9.43
C GLU A 85 3.80 -9.10 10.37
N THR A 86 4.66 -8.06 10.40
CA THR A 86 5.77 -7.93 11.34
C THR A 86 5.28 -7.86 12.78
N GLU A 87 4.22 -7.08 13.02
CA GLU A 87 3.59 -6.94 14.33
C GLU A 87 2.93 -8.25 14.77
N LYS A 88 2.16 -8.90 13.88
CA LYS A 88 1.58 -10.23 14.14
C LYS A 88 2.64 -11.29 14.46
N ALA A 89 3.83 -11.18 13.88
CA ALA A 89 4.96 -12.06 14.17
C ALA A 89 5.68 -11.74 15.51
N GLY A 90 5.21 -10.75 16.27
CA GLY A 90 5.76 -10.38 17.58
C GLY A 90 6.96 -9.43 17.53
N PHE A 91 7.12 -8.70 16.42
CA PHE A 91 8.16 -7.69 16.26
C PHE A 91 7.57 -6.27 16.24
N SER A 92 8.29 -5.28 16.78
CA SER A 92 8.00 -3.86 16.58
C SER A 92 8.93 -3.27 15.54
N CYS A 93 8.41 -2.46 14.62
CA CYS A 93 9.23 -1.56 13.82
C CYS A 93 9.75 -0.42 14.71
N VAL A 94 11.07 -0.23 14.73
CA VAL A 94 11.74 0.84 15.49
C VAL A 94 12.29 1.93 14.59
N LYS A 95 12.46 1.63 13.29
CA LYS A 95 12.92 2.60 12.31
C LYS A 95 12.42 2.22 10.92
N GLN A 96 11.95 3.22 10.19
CA GLN A 96 11.53 3.14 8.81
C GLN A 96 12.27 4.21 8.02
N GLU A 97 12.89 3.83 6.91
CA GLU A 97 13.52 4.75 5.96
C GLU A 97 13.11 4.35 4.54
N VAL A 98 12.85 5.35 3.71
CA VAL A 98 12.77 5.17 2.25
C VAL A 98 13.96 5.93 1.68
N ASP A 99 14.78 5.26 0.89
CA ASP A 99 15.93 5.92 0.25
C ASP A 99 15.53 6.62 -1.06
N GLY A 100 16.49 7.34 -1.67
CA GLY A 100 16.29 8.05 -2.93
C GLY A 100 15.96 7.14 -4.13
N GLU A 101 16.14 5.83 -4.00
CA GLU A 101 15.85 4.82 -5.03
C GLU A 101 14.52 4.08 -4.76
N ARG A 102 13.70 4.58 -3.83
CA ARG A 102 12.44 3.94 -3.40
C ARG A 102 12.64 2.56 -2.75
N ASN A 103 13.82 2.26 -2.22
CA ASN A 103 13.98 1.09 -1.37
C ASN A 103 13.44 1.37 0.03
N LEU A 104 12.62 0.45 0.53
CA LEU A 104 12.12 0.50 1.90
C LEU A 104 13.07 -0.25 2.82
N LYS A 105 13.58 0.44 3.85
CA LYS A 105 14.38 -0.16 4.91
C LYS A 105 13.61 -0.13 6.22
N LEU A 106 13.34 -1.31 6.76
CA LEU A 106 12.69 -1.51 8.06
C LEU A 106 13.70 -2.10 9.05
N VAL A 107 13.81 -1.46 10.21
CA VAL A 107 14.50 -2.03 11.37
C VAL A 107 13.43 -2.46 12.37
N VAL A 108 13.46 -3.74 12.72
CA VAL A 108 12.47 -4.36 13.61
C VAL A 108 13.17 -4.99 14.81
N ARG A 109 12.51 -5.01 15.97
CA ARG A 109 12.98 -5.69 17.18
C ARG A 109 11.90 -6.61 17.72
N LYS A 110 12.29 -7.74 18.31
CA LYS A 110 11.34 -8.63 18.99
C LYS A 110 10.90 -8.00 20.30
N TRP A 111 9.62 -8.10 20.66
CA TRP A 111 9.16 -7.69 21.99
C TRP A 111 9.88 -8.56 23.03
N GLN A 112 10.65 -7.94 23.91
CA GLN A 112 10.97 -8.55 25.20
C GLN A 112 9.90 -8.04 26.15
N ALA A 113 8.98 -8.91 26.57
CA ALA A 113 8.15 -8.61 27.71
C ALA A 113 9.09 -8.32 28.90
N ALA A 114 8.92 -7.15 29.51
CA ALA A 114 9.57 -6.80 30.77
C ALA A 114 8.90 -7.56 31.92
#